data_AF-A0A1V4R0Q3-F1
#
_entry.id   AF-A0A1V4R0Q3-F1
#
_cell.length_a   1.000
_cell.length_b   1.000
_cell.length_c   1.000
_cell.angle_alpha   90.00
_cell.angle_beta   90.00
_cell.angle_gamma   90.00
#
_symmetry.space_group_name_H-M   'P 1'
#
loop_
_entity.id
_entity.type
_entity.pdbx_description
1 polymer ?
#
loop_
_entity_poly.entity_id
_entity_poly.type
_entity_poly.pdbx_seq_one_letter_code
_entity_poly.pdbx_strand_id
1 'polypeptide(L)'
;MKKIIFVLLLLMIATCLHAQYESIPSVDKVTQTHDSLLVFFSGKLHFDNKLYDQAIHDLEDYVHGNPDGLFAAEAMYFVGKSYVALDSLNTAISVFEKNYEDYTLDDYGILSLMEIGNIYFSLKDYEKA
;
A
#
# COMPACT_ATOMS: atom_id res chain seq x y z
N MET A 1 -31.74 20.66 43.08
CA MET A 1 -30.60 19.71 43.10
C MET A 1 -30.77 18.51 42.16
N LYS A 2 -31.88 17.74 42.22
CA LYS A 2 -32.10 16.58 41.32
C LYS A 2 -32.07 16.88 39.81
N LYS A 3 -32.56 18.05 39.37
CA LYS A 3 -32.56 18.46 37.94
C LYS A 3 -31.14 18.72 37.38
N ILE A 4 -30.22 19.22 38.20
CA ILE A 4 -28.84 19.54 37.78
C ILE A 4 -28.04 18.25 37.58
N ILE A 5 -28.23 17.27 38.48
CA ILE A 5 -27.59 15.95 38.38
C ILE A 5 -28.04 15.20 37.10
N PHE A 6 -29.32 15.31 36.73
CA PHE A 6 -29.85 14.70 35.51
C PHE A 6 -29.26 15.29 34.22
N VAL A 7 -29.06 16.61 34.18
CA VAL A 7 -28.44 17.29 33.03
C VAL A 7 -26.97 16.91 32.88
N LEU A 8 -26.22 16.82 33.98
CA LEU A 8 -24.83 16.39 33.96
C LEU A 8 -24.67 14.93 33.51
N LEU A 9 -25.58 14.04 33.93
CA LEU A 9 -25.60 12.65 33.50
C LEU A 9 -25.87 12.53 31.98
N LEU A 10 -26.82 13.31 31.46
CA LEU A 10 -27.12 13.33 30.02
C LEU A 10 -25.94 13.86 29.19
N LEU A 11 -25.24 14.88 29.69
CA LEU A 11 -24.04 15.40 29.02
C LEU A 11 -22.91 14.37 28.99
N MET A 12 -22.70 13.60 30.08
CA MET A 12 -21.70 12.53 30.10
C MET A 12 -22.04 11.38 29.15
N ILE A 13 -23.32 11.00 29.04
CA ILE A 13 -23.76 9.97 28.10
C ILE A 13 -23.58 10.45 26.65
N ALA A 14 -23.90 11.72 26.37
CA ALA A 14 -23.76 12.30 25.04
C ALA A 14 -22.29 12.38 24.59
N THR A 15 -21.36 12.78 25.47
CA THR A 15 -19.93 12.79 25.15
C THR A 15 -19.37 11.38 24.99
N CYS A 16 -19.84 10.42 25.79
CA CYS A 16 -19.44 9.02 25.67
C CYS A 16 -19.92 8.40 24.36
N LEU A 17 -21.16 8.68 23.94
CA LEU A 17 -21.72 8.20 22.68
C LEU A 17 -21.03 8.83 21.46
N HIS A 18 -20.65 10.11 21.56
CA HIS A 18 -19.89 10.81 20.52
C HIS A 18 -18.49 10.20 20.34
N ALA A 19 -17.76 9.94 21.43
CA ALA A 19 -16.45 9.29 21.38
C ALA A 19 -16.52 7.87 20.80
N GLN A 20 -17.60 7.14 21.09
CA GLN A 20 -17.82 5.79 20.57
C GLN A 20 -18.20 5.80 19.08
N TYR A 21 -18.92 6.83 18.62
CA TYR A 21 -19.24 7.02 17.20
C TYR A 21 -18.00 7.33 16.36
N GLU A 22 -17.08 8.15 16.87
CA GLU A 22 -15.81 8.45 16.19
C GLU A 22 -14.87 7.23 16.10
N SER A 23 -15.02 6.25 17.00
CA SER A 23 -14.25 5.01 16.99
C SER A 23 -14.74 3.97 15.97
N ILE A 24 -15.93 4.15 15.39
CA ILE A 24 -16.44 3.32 14.31
C ILE A 24 -15.86 3.89 13.01
N PRO A 25 -15.06 3.13 12.24
CA PRO A 25 -14.61 3.59 10.94
C PRO A 25 -15.83 3.95 10.08
N SER A 26 -15.82 5.12 9.45
CA SER A 26 -16.93 5.56 8.60
C SER A 26 -17.23 4.51 7.55
N VAL A 27 -18.51 4.35 7.18
CA VAL A 27 -18.95 3.41 6.15
C VAL A 27 -18.13 3.57 4.87
N ASP A 28 -17.84 4.82 4.50
CA ASP A 28 -16.98 5.14 3.34
C ASP A 28 -15.57 4.55 3.45
N LYS A 29 -14.97 4.55 4.65
CA LYS A 29 -13.63 3.99 4.89
C LYS A 29 -13.65 2.46 4.81
N VAL A 30 -14.71 1.82 5.29
CA VAL A 30 -14.87 0.36 5.20
C VAL A 30 -15.08 -0.09 3.75
N THR A 31 -15.91 0.64 2.99
CA THR A 31 -16.13 0.36 1.55
C THR A 31 -14.86 0.62 0.73
N GLN A 32 -14.14 1.73 0.98
CA GLN A 32 -12.84 2.00 0.36
C GLN A 32 -11.81 0.90 0.68
N THR A 33 -11.80 0.36 1.90
CA THR A 33 -10.87 -0.72 2.27
C THR A 33 -11.20 -2.03 1.56
N HIS A 34 -12.48 -2.35 1.37
CA HIS A 34 -12.86 -3.56 0.63
C HIS A 34 -12.55 -3.44 -0.86
N ASP A 35 -12.80 -2.26 -1.45
CA ASP A 35 -12.52 -1.99 -2.86
C ASP A 35 -11.01 -1.92 -3.14
N SER A 36 -10.22 -1.36 -2.22
CA SER A 36 -8.76 -1.28 -2.39
C SER A 36 -8.07 -2.65 -2.36
N LEU A 37 -8.52 -3.57 -1.50
CA LEU A 37 -8.00 -4.94 -1.50
C LEU A 37 -8.30 -5.66 -2.81
N LEU A 38 -9.49 -5.46 -3.39
CA LEU A 38 -9.85 -6.04 -4.68
C LEU A 38 -8.93 -5.53 -5.79
N VAL A 39 -8.61 -4.23 -5.81
CA VAL A 39 -7.70 -3.64 -6.79
C VAL A 39 -6.29 -4.24 -6.66
N PHE A 40 -5.78 -4.36 -5.42
CA PHE A 40 -4.48 -5.01 -5.18
C PHE A 40 -4.44 -6.46 -5.69
N PHE A 41 -5.44 -7.28 -5.34
CA PHE A 41 -5.47 -8.68 -5.77
C PHE A 41 -5.71 -8.81 -7.29
N SER A 42 -6.45 -7.90 -7.91
CA SER A 42 -6.57 -7.79 -9.37
C SER A 42 -5.21 -7.57 -10.02
N GLY A 43 -4.44 -6.59 -9.52
CA GLY A 43 -3.09 -6.30 -10.02
C GLY A 43 -2.15 -7.50 -9.89
N LYS A 44 -2.19 -8.21 -8.76
CA LYS A 44 -1.45 -9.48 -8.57
C LYS A 44 -1.86 -10.56 -9.58
N LEU A 45 -3.16 -10.71 -9.83
CA LEU A 45 -3.67 -11.66 -10.81
C LEU A 45 -3.23 -11.30 -12.23
N HIS A 46 -3.21 -10.02 -12.59
CA HIS A 46 -2.67 -9.55 -13.85
C HIS A 46 -1.18 -9.89 -13.97
N PHE A 47 -0.39 -9.69 -12.91
CA PHE A 47 1.02 -10.07 -12.89
C PHE A 47 1.22 -11.57 -13.12
N ASP A 48 0.48 -12.42 -12.41
CA ASP A 48 0.56 -13.89 -12.53
C ASP A 48 0.18 -14.37 -13.93
N ASN A 49 -0.75 -13.66 -14.58
CA ASN A 49 -1.15 -13.90 -15.98
C ASN A 49 -0.24 -13.23 -17.02
N LYS A 50 0.87 -12.62 -16.59
CA LYS A 50 1.84 -11.90 -17.45
C LYS A 50 1.27 -10.69 -18.16
N LEU A 51 0.17 -10.15 -17.67
CA LEU A 51 -0.46 -8.92 -18.14
C LEU A 51 0.19 -7.73 -17.43
N TYR A 52 1.49 -7.53 -17.67
CA TYR A 52 2.32 -6.63 -16.88
C TYR A 52 1.88 -5.17 -16.90
N ASP A 53 1.42 -4.66 -18.05
CA ASP A 53 0.90 -3.28 -18.13
C ASP A 53 -0.35 -3.08 -17.27
N GLN A 54 -1.24 -4.08 -17.25
CA GLN A 54 -2.46 -4.06 -16.42
C GLN A 54 -2.12 -4.24 -14.94
N ALA A 55 -1.12 -5.07 -14.64
CA ALA A 55 -0.61 -5.24 -13.29
C ALA A 55 -0.04 -3.92 -12.74
N ILE A 56 0.78 -3.22 -13.54
CA ILE A 56 1.32 -1.91 -13.18
C ILE A 56 0.19 -0.94 -12.88
N HIS A 57 -0.77 -0.80 -13.80
CA HIS A 57 -1.91 0.10 -13.63
C HIS A 57 -2.68 -0.16 -12.32
N ASP A 58 -3.11 -1.39 -12.09
CA ASP A 58 -3.93 -1.72 -10.92
C ASP A 58 -3.14 -1.58 -9.60
N LEU A 59 -1.87 -1.97 -9.59
CA LEU A 59 -1.04 -1.89 -8.38
C LEU A 59 -0.67 -0.44 -8.04
N GLU A 60 -0.38 0.40 -9.05
CA GLU A 60 -0.15 1.82 -8.84
C GLU A 60 -1.41 2.55 -8.36
N ASP A 61 -2.59 2.20 -8.90
CA ASP A 61 -3.89 2.75 -8.46
C ASP A 61 -4.16 2.39 -6.98
N TYR A 62 -3.90 1.14 -6.59
CA TYR A 62 -3.99 0.72 -5.19
C TYR A 62 -3.09 1.57 -4.28
N VAL A 63 -1.80 1.74 -4.64
CA VAL A 63 -0.83 2.51 -3.83
C VAL A 63 -1.22 3.99 -3.78
N HIS A 64 -1.72 4.56 -4.87
CA HIS A 64 -2.18 5.96 -4.90
C HIS A 64 -3.31 6.22 -3.90
N GLY A 65 -4.26 5.28 -3.80
CA GLY A 65 -5.35 5.36 -2.83
C GLY A 65 -4.95 4.96 -1.40
N ASN A 66 -3.88 4.17 -1.24
CA ASN A 66 -3.52 3.51 0.03
C ASN A 66 -2.00 3.53 0.27
N PRO A 67 -1.34 4.71 0.31
CA PRO A 67 0.12 4.79 0.39
C PRO A 67 0.69 4.17 1.68
N ASP A 68 -0.05 4.22 2.79
CA ASP A 68 0.32 3.57 4.06
C ASP A 68 -0.42 2.23 4.26
N GLY A 69 -1.00 1.68 3.18
CA GLY A 69 -1.77 0.44 3.20
C GLY A 69 -0.89 -0.78 3.45
N LEU A 70 -1.47 -1.83 4.04
CA LEU A 70 -0.76 -3.07 4.38
C LEU A 70 0.00 -3.69 3.19
N PHE A 71 -0.52 -3.54 1.97
CA PHE A 71 0.07 -4.10 0.76
C PHE A 71 0.81 -3.07 -0.09
N ALA A 72 1.04 -1.84 0.38
CA ALA A 72 1.58 -0.77 -0.47
C ALA A 72 3.02 -1.09 -0.94
N ALA A 73 3.86 -1.57 -0.01
CA ALA A 73 5.21 -2.03 -0.33
C ALA A 73 5.23 -3.26 -1.24
N GLU A 74 4.31 -4.21 -1.02
CA GLU A 74 4.15 -5.39 -1.88
C GLU A 74 3.72 -4.99 -3.30
N ALA A 75 2.74 -4.11 -3.43
CA ALA A 75 2.22 -3.65 -4.71
C ALA A 75 3.33 -3.00 -5.53
N MET A 76 4.07 -2.06 -4.94
CA MET A 76 5.22 -1.41 -5.58
C MET A 76 6.34 -2.39 -5.95
N TYR A 77 6.57 -3.43 -5.15
CA TYR A 77 7.50 -4.50 -5.51
C TYR A 77 7.03 -5.21 -6.79
N PHE A 78 5.76 -5.58 -6.90
CA PHE A 78 5.23 -6.21 -8.12
C PHE A 78 5.15 -5.27 -9.33
N VAL A 79 5.01 -3.95 -9.14
CA VAL A 79 5.21 -2.96 -10.20
C VAL A 79 6.64 -3.04 -10.74
N GLY A 80 7.65 -3.05 -9.85
CA GLY A 80 9.05 -3.19 -10.24
C GLY A 80 9.31 -4.52 -10.97
N LYS A 81 8.78 -5.64 -10.47
CA LYS A 81 8.89 -6.95 -11.14
C LYS A 81 8.22 -6.96 -12.52
N SER A 82 7.12 -6.22 -12.69
CA SER A 82 6.45 -6.06 -13.98
C SER A 82 7.33 -5.33 -14.99
N TYR A 83 7.99 -4.24 -14.56
CA TYR A 83 8.96 -3.54 -15.42
C TYR A 83 10.17 -4.41 -15.77
N VAL A 84 10.66 -5.25 -14.85
CA VAL A 84 11.71 -6.24 -15.16
C VAL A 84 11.23 -7.21 -16.25
N ALA A 85 10.00 -7.73 -16.14
CA ALA A 85 9.45 -8.64 -17.13
C ALA A 85 9.22 -8.00 -18.51
N LEU A 86 9.06 -6.67 -18.55
CA LEU A 86 8.98 -5.84 -19.75
C LEU A 86 10.36 -5.35 -20.25
N ASP A 87 11.46 -5.88 -19.71
CA ASP A 87 12.85 -5.49 -20.05
C ASP A 87 13.16 -3.99 -19.81
N SER A 88 12.34 -3.32 -19.01
CA SER A 88 12.44 -1.90 -18.67
C SER A 88 13.27 -1.70 -17.40
N LEU A 89 14.52 -2.18 -17.42
CA LEU A 89 15.35 -2.34 -16.23
C LEU A 89 15.65 -1.03 -15.48
N ASN A 90 15.87 0.07 -16.19
CA ASN A 90 16.10 1.38 -15.54
C ASN A 90 14.87 1.84 -14.76
N THR A 91 13.68 1.68 -15.34
CA THR A 91 12.41 2.00 -14.67
C THR A 91 12.18 1.08 -13.48
N ALA A 92 12.46 -0.22 -13.63
CA ALA A 92 12.38 -1.17 -12.53
C ALA A 92 13.26 -0.77 -11.35
N ILE A 93 14.52 -0.39 -11.61
CA ILE A 93 15.44 0.10 -10.57
C ILE A 93 14.83 1.31 -9.85
N SER A 94 14.38 2.33 -10.58
CA SER A 94 13.79 3.53 -9.96
C SER A 94 12.53 3.21 -9.13
N VAL A 95 11.70 2.26 -9.57
CA VAL A 95 10.53 1.80 -8.81
C VAL A 95 10.96 1.09 -7.53
N PHE A 96 11.96 0.20 -7.61
CA PHE A 96 12.47 -0.50 -6.44
C PHE A 96 13.19 0.42 -5.45
N GLU A 97 13.92 1.43 -5.93
CA GLU A 97 14.59 2.44 -5.09
C GLU A 97 13.54 3.20 -4.30
N LYS A 98 12.52 3.72 -4.99
CA LYS A 98 11.40 4.41 -4.35
C LYS A 98 10.66 3.52 -3.35
N ASN A 99 10.44 2.25 -3.67
CA ASN A 99 9.80 1.32 -2.75
C ASN A 99 10.61 1.13 -1.46
N TYR A 100 11.93 1.02 -1.56
CA TYR A 100 12.78 0.94 -0.37
C TYR A 100 12.82 2.25 0.43
N GLU A 101 12.84 3.40 -0.26
CA GLU A 101 12.82 4.72 0.39
C GLU A 101 11.51 4.94 1.16
N ASP A 102 10.37 4.59 0.56
CA ASP A 102 9.05 4.76 1.18
C ASP A 102 8.79 3.69 2.27
N TYR A 103 9.36 2.48 2.15
CA TYR A 103 9.08 1.34 3.03
C TYR A 103 10.36 0.62 3.54
N THR A 104 11.30 1.38 4.10
CA THR A 104 12.69 0.95 4.44
C THR A 104 12.83 -0.27 5.34
N LEU A 105 11.80 -0.64 6.12
CA LEU A 105 11.80 -1.80 7.03
C LEU A 105 10.75 -2.85 6.67
N ASP A 106 10.02 -2.65 5.58
CA ASP A 106 9.07 -3.64 5.07
C ASP A 106 9.84 -4.74 4.31
N ASP A 107 9.36 -5.99 4.42
CA ASP A 107 9.96 -7.13 3.74
C ASP A 107 10.07 -6.88 2.22
N TYR A 108 9.05 -6.26 1.60
CA TYR A 108 9.06 -5.96 0.17
C TYR A 108 9.92 -4.75 -0.20
N GLY A 109 10.09 -3.79 0.72
CA GLY A 109 11.08 -2.73 0.58
C GLY A 109 12.50 -3.30 0.53
N ILE A 110 12.81 -4.22 1.44
CA ILE A 110 14.11 -4.92 1.46
C ILE A 110 14.30 -5.80 0.22
N LEU A 111 13.27 -6.56 -0.18
CA LEU A 111 13.32 -7.36 -1.41
C LEU A 111 13.55 -6.50 -2.65
N SER A 112 13.04 -5.26 -2.67
CA SER A 112 13.27 -4.32 -3.78
C SER A 112 14.75 -3.96 -3.93
N LEU A 113 15.47 -3.72 -2.83
CA LEU A 113 16.93 -3.56 -2.87
C LEU A 113 17.65 -4.79 -3.42
N MET A 114 17.21 -5.99 -3.02
CA MET A 114 17.79 -7.22 -3.55
C MET A 114 17.60 -7.34 -5.06
N GLU A 115 16.44 -6.94 -5.59
CA GLU A 115 16.19 -6.93 -7.03
C GLU A 115 17.09 -5.93 -7.77
N ILE A 116 17.34 -4.75 -7.20
CA ILE A 116 18.28 -3.76 -7.79
C ILE A 116 19.67 -4.38 -7.93
N GLY A 117 20.19 -5.00 -6.87
CA GLY A 117 21.49 -5.68 -6.92
C GLY A 117 21.52 -6.79 -7.97
N ASN A 118 20.44 -7.58 -8.07
CA ASN A 118 20.32 -8.62 -9.10
C ASN A 118 20.31 -8.04 -10.53
N ILE A 119 19.64 -6.91 -10.74
CA ILE A 119 19.61 -6.23 -12.04
C ILE A 119 21.03 -5.77 -12.39
N TYR A 120 21.72 -5.04 -11.51
CA TYR A 120 23.09 -4.59 -11.78
C TYR A 120 24.07 -5.75 -11.98
N PHE A 121 23.93 -6.82 -11.21
CA PHE A 121 24.71 -8.04 -11.39
C PHE A 121 24.49 -8.64 -12.79
N SER A 122 23.23 -8.72 -13.26
CA SER A 122 22.90 -9.23 -14.59
C SER A 122 23.46 -8.36 -15.72
N LEU A 123 23.55 -7.04 -15.49
CA LEU A 123 24.16 -6.07 -16.39
C LEU A 123 25.70 -6.06 -16.33
N LYS A 124 26.30 -6.83 -15.42
CA LYS A 124 27.74 -6.85 -15.13
C LYS A 124 28.28 -5.52 -14.59
N ASP A 125 27.41 -4.66 -14.09
CA ASP A 125 27.77 -3.42 -13.39
C ASP A 125 28.03 -3.74 -11.90
N TYR A 126 29.11 -4.47 -11.64
CA TYR A 126 29.42 -4.98 -10.29
C TYR A 126 29.78 -3.88 -9.28
N GLU A 127 30.07 -2.65 -9.74
CA GLU A 127 30.31 -1.53 -8.83
C GLU A 127 29.01 -1.08 -8.14
N LYS A 128 27.85 -1.31 -8.77
CA LYS A 128 26.54 -0.93 -8.26
C LYS A 128 25.72 -2.09 -7.69
N ALA A 129 26.11 -3.33 -7.99
CA ALA A 129 25.46 -4.55 -7.49
C ALA A 129 25.75 -4.78 -6.00
#